data_AF-A0A7X5VLF2-F1
#
_entry.id   AF-A0A7X5VLF2-F1
#
_cell.length_a   1.000
_cell.length_b   1.000
_cell.length_c   1.000
_cell.angle_alpha   90.00
_cell.angle_beta   90.00
_cell.angle_gamma   90.00
#
_symmetry.space_group_name_H-M   'P 1'
#
loop_
_entity.id
_entity.type
_entity.pdbx_description
1 polymer ?
#
loop_
_entity_poly.entity_id
_entity_poly.type
_entity_poly.pdbx_seq_one_letter_code
_entity_poly.pdbx_strand_id
1 'polypeptide(L)'
;EAGLAPICAVDAGHAVRVGRARQIFMSAEPEANVVGHTAQLLLEVDEAQDVSEEKFDRDFRPMAATTNATTVYYGTAWDDRTLLERAKQRHLELERSDGIQRHFEYDWQAVACYNPAYGRYVEAERERL
;
A
#
# COMPACT_ATOMS: atom_id res chain seq x y z
N GLU A 1 -26.78 -6.69 -2.70
CA GLU A 1 -25.87 -6.31 -3.79
C GLU A 1 -25.79 -4.81 -3.91
N ALA A 2 -24.61 -4.24 -4.16
CA ALA A 2 -24.42 -2.79 -4.32
C ALA A 2 -24.85 -2.24 -5.69
N GLY A 3 -25.44 -3.06 -6.58
CA GLY A 3 -25.90 -2.63 -7.91
C GLY A 3 -24.79 -2.32 -8.92
N LEU A 4 -23.53 -2.65 -8.62
CA LEU A 4 -22.36 -2.27 -9.43
C LEU A 4 -22.08 -3.23 -10.61
N ALA A 5 -22.72 -4.41 -10.64
CA ALA A 5 -22.48 -5.44 -11.66
C ALA A 5 -22.48 -4.93 -13.11
N PRO A 6 -23.37 -4.00 -13.55
CA PRO A 6 -23.38 -3.51 -14.93
C PRO A 6 -22.15 -2.69 -15.34
N ILE A 7 -21.40 -2.17 -14.37
CA ILE A 7 -20.23 -1.31 -14.62
C ILE A 7 -18.92 -1.94 -14.15
N CYS A 8 -18.97 -3.10 -13.50
CA CYS A 8 -17.81 -3.84 -13.03
C CYS A 8 -17.31 -4.82 -14.10
N ALA A 9 -16.00 -4.86 -14.31
CA ALA A 9 -15.35 -5.87 -15.15
C ALA A 9 -14.00 -6.28 -14.56
N VAL A 10 -13.60 -7.53 -14.79
CA VAL A 10 -12.24 -7.99 -14.57
C VAL A 10 -11.53 -8.04 -15.92
N ASP A 11 -10.48 -7.25 -16.08
CA ASP A 11 -9.73 -7.13 -17.33
C ASP A 11 -8.43 -7.95 -17.23
N ALA A 12 -8.22 -8.86 -18.18
CA ALA A 12 -6.97 -9.63 -18.35
C ALA A 12 -6.43 -10.34 -17.08
N GLY A 13 -7.31 -10.64 -16.12
CA GLY A 13 -6.98 -11.40 -14.89
C GLY A 13 -6.17 -10.65 -13.83
N HIS A 14 -5.75 -9.41 -14.08
CA HIS A 14 -4.89 -8.63 -13.18
C HIS A 14 -5.37 -7.18 -13.04
N ALA A 15 -6.57 -6.86 -13.52
CA ALA A 15 -7.15 -5.54 -13.36
C ALA A 15 -8.65 -5.62 -13.08
N VAL A 16 -9.14 -4.70 -12.27
CA VAL A 16 -10.56 -4.52 -11.96
C VAL A 16 -10.97 -3.14 -12.43
N ARG A 17 -12.10 -3.06 -13.14
CA ARG A 17 -12.66 -1.82 -13.65
C ARG A 17 -14.05 -1.60 -13.05
N VAL A 18 -14.31 -0.36 -12.65
CA VAL A 18 -15.64 0.12 -12.23
C VAL A 18 -15.95 1.40 -13.00
N GLY A 19 -16.81 1.29 -14.00
CA GLY A 19 -17.11 2.39 -14.92
C GLY A 19 -15.86 2.86 -15.68
N ARG A 20 -15.39 4.08 -15.35
CA ARG A 20 -14.17 4.70 -15.93
C ARG A 20 -12.92 4.53 -15.08
N ALA A 21 -13.07 4.06 -13.82
CA ALA A 21 -11.94 3.81 -12.94
C ALA A 21 -11.41 2.39 -13.16
N ARG A 22 -10.09 2.23 -13.15
CA ARG A 22 -9.43 0.93 -13.31
C ARG A 22 -8.29 0.83 -12.31
N GLN A 23 -8.24 -0.29 -11.59
CA GLN A 23 -7.11 -0.70 -10.76
C GLN A 23 -6.37 -1.81 -11.48
N ILE A 24 -5.04 -1.73 -11.50
CA ILE A 24 -4.16 -2.70 -12.13
C ILE A 24 -3.24 -3.23 -11.04
N PHE A 25 -3.21 -4.55 -10.87
CA PHE A 25 -2.35 -5.24 -9.93
C PHE A 25 -1.04 -5.62 -10.63
N MET A 26 0.08 -5.24 -10.04
CA MET A 26 1.42 -5.43 -10.59
C MET A 26 2.31 -6.04 -9.52
N SER A 27 3.14 -7.01 -9.91
CA SER A 27 4.11 -7.61 -8.99
C SER A 27 5.31 -6.68 -8.81
N ALA A 28 5.73 -6.49 -7.56
CA ALA A 28 6.95 -5.78 -7.21
C ALA A 28 8.17 -6.71 -7.09
N GLU A 29 8.03 -8.00 -7.44
CA GLU A 29 9.14 -8.94 -7.49
C GLU A 29 10.30 -8.39 -8.35
N PRO A 30 11.57 -8.64 -7.98
CA PRO A 30 12.72 -8.04 -8.66
C PRO A 30 12.71 -8.24 -10.17
N GLU A 31 12.38 -9.44 -10.64
CA GLU A 31 12.39 -9.85 -12.05
C GLU A 31 11.12 -9.44 -12.84
N ALA A 32 10.08 -8.92 -12.16
CA ALA A 32 8.83 -8.55 -12.83
C ALA A 32 9.02 -7.31 -13.72
N ASN A 33 8.59 -7.37 -14.98
CA ASN A 33 8.64 -6.22 -15.90
C ASN A 33 7.30 -5.49 -15.91
N VAL A 34 7.24 -4.33 -15.25
CA VAL A 34 5.99 -3.58 -15.02
C VAL A 34 6.02 -2.14 -15.56
N VAL A 35 7.08 -1.78 -16.28
CA VAL A 35 7.25 -0.43 -16.85
C VAL A 35 6.25 -0.17 -17.96
N GLY A 36 5.70 1.05 -18.03
CA GLY A 36 4.80 1.51 -19.09
C GLY A 36 3.36 1.81 -18.65
N HIS A 37 3.04 1.55 -17.38
CA HIS A 37 1.77 1.96 -16.78
C HIS A 37 1.84 3.39 -16.21
N THR A 38 0.67 3.98 -15.97
CA THR A 38 0.52 5.28 -15.30
C THR A 38 -0.52 5.17 -14.21
N ALA A 39 -0.23 5.78 -13.06
CA ALA A 39 -1.15 5.93 -11.95
C ALA A 39 -1.71 7.36 -12.01
N GLN A 40 -3.02 7.48 -12.18
CA GLN A 40 -3.68 8.79 -12.33
C GLN A 40 -4.24 9.32 -11.02
N LEU A 41 -4.78 8.42 -10.18
CA LEU A 41 -5.43 8.78 -8.92
C LEU A 41 -4.57 8.39 -7.72
N LEU A 42 -4.08 7.15 -7.72
CA LEU A 42 -3.42 6.54 -6.58
C LEU A 42 -2.39 5.52 -7.08
N LEU A 43 -1.21 5.50 -6.47
CA LEU A 43 -0.22 4.44 -6.57
C LEU A 43 -0.09 3.79 -5.20
N GLU A 44 -0.45 2.51 -5.10
CA GLU A 44 -0.41 1.75 -3.86
C GLU A 44 0.74 0.75 -3.91
N VAL A 45 1.52 0.71 -2.83
CA VAL A 45 2.57 -0.29 -2.62
C VAL A 45 2.19 -1.08 -1.39
N ASP A 46 1.70 -2.30 -1.60
CA ASP A 46 1.39 -3.24 -0.53
C ASP A 46 2.67 -3.98 -0.10
N GLU A 47 2.74 -4.36 1.18
CA GLU A 47 3.92 -4.98 1.80
C GLU A 47 5.24 -4.26 1.43
N ALA A 48 5.23 -2.93 1.53
CA ALA A 48 6.32 -2.07 1.05
C ALA A 48 7.66 -2.30 1.77
N GLN A 49 7.69 -3.02 2.90
CA GLN A 49 8.94 -3.46 3.51
C GLN A 49 9.71 -4.47 2.65
N ASP A 50 9.01 -5.23 1.80
CA ASP A 50 9.60 -6.27 0.94
C ASP A 50 9.94 -5.75 -0.47
N VAL A 51 9.58 -4.51 -0.77
CA VAL A 51 9.89 -3.86 -2.05
C VAL A 51 11.18 -3.07 -1.93
N SER A 52 12.16 -3.38 -2.78
CA SER A 52 13.42 -2.62 -2.80
C SER A 52 13.21 -1.21 -3.35
N GLU A 53 13.94 -0.24 -2.81
CA GLU A 53 13.83 1.14 -3.25
C GLU A 53 14.24 1.31 -4.72
N GLU A 54 15.30 0.63 -5.16
CA GLU A 54 15.73 0.68 -6.56
C GLU A 54 14.62 0.21 -7.51
N LYS A 55 13.94 -0.89 -7.14
CA LYS A 55 12.80 -1.41 -7.90
C LYS A 55 11.67 -0.38 -7.95
N PHE A 56 11.32 0.20 -6.80
CA PHE A 56 10.26 1.20 -6.72
C PHE A 56 10.59 2.45 -7.56
N ASP A 57 11.76 3.03 -7.38
CA ASP A 57 12.16 4.27 -8.04
C ASP A 57 12.30 4.11 -9.55
N ARG A 58 12.78 2.95 -10.02
CA ARG A 58 12.93 2.66 -11.45
C ARG A 58 11.61 2.32 -12.13
N ASP A 59 10.82 1.44 -11.52
CA ASP A 59 9.71 0.80 -12.22
C ASP A 59 8.35 1.43 -11.87
N PHE A 60 8.17 1.96 -10.65
CA PHE A 60 6.87 2.39 -10.12
C PHE A 60 6.74 3.90 -9.90
N ARG A 61 7.75 4.57 -9.33
CA ARG A 61 7.72 6.02 -9.07
C ARG A 61 7.36 6.85 -10.31
N PRO A 62 7.86 6.54 -11.53
CA PRO A 62 7.49 7.30 -12.74
C PRO A 62 6.00 7.22 -13.08
N MET A 63 5.29 6.17 -12.63
CA MET A 63 3.86 5.99 -12.92
C MET A 63 3.01 7.13 -12.35
N ALA A 64 3.39 7.67 -11.19
CA ALA A 64 2.66 8.75 -10.53
C ALA A 64 2.91 10.14 -11.14
N ALA A 65 3.94 10.28 -11.99
CA ALA A 65 4.42 11.58 -12.46
C ALA A 65 3.40 12.33 -13.33
N THR A 66 2.56 11.61 -14.08
CA THR A 66 1.63 12.23 -15.06
C THR A 66 0.60 13.14 -14.40
N THR A 67 0.13 12.79 -13.20
CA THR A 67 -0.92 13.54 -12.48
C THR A 67 -0.49 13.95 -11.07
N ASN A 68 0.78 13.71 -10.71
CA ASN A 68 1.24 13.77 -9.31
C ASN A 68 0.33 12.93 -8.40
N ALA A 69 0.06 11.69 -8.83
CA ALA A 69 -0.82 10.79 -8.09
C ALA A 69 -0.30 10.57 -6.67
N THR A 70 -1.21 10.48 -5.71
CA THR A 70 -0.85 10.16 -4.33
C THR A 70 -0.23 8.77 -4.30
N THR A 71 0.91 8.63 -3.61
CA THR A 71 1.52 7.32 -3.35
C THR A 71 1.26 6.93 -1.91
N VAL A 72 0.74 5.73 -1.69
CA VAL A 72 0.51 5.16 -0.36
C VAL A 72 1.32 3.89 -0.23
N TYR A 73 2.01 3.75 0.90
CA TYR A 73 2.78 2.56 1.27
C TYR A 73 2.09 1.89 2.44
N TYR A 74 1.80 0.60 2.30
CA TYR A 74 1.26 -0.25 3.36
C TYR A 74 2.31 -1.28 3.76
N GLY A 75 2.23 -1.76 4.99
CA GLY A 75 3.10 -2.82 5.46
C GLY A 75 3.44 -2.71 6.92
N THR A 76 4.41 -3.50 7.34
CA THR A 76 4.89 -3.55 8.72
C THR A 76 6.37 -3.20 8.76
N ALA A 77 6.70 -2.11 9.47
CA ALA A 77 8.08 -1.64 9.56
C ALA A 77 8.84 -2.43 10.63
N TRP A 78 9.81 -3.25 10.20
CA TRP A 78 10.69 -4.03 11.09
C TRP A 78 12.18 -3.67 10.95
N ASP A 79 12.60 -3.14 9.80
CA ASP A 79 13.98 -2.85 9.43
C ASP A 79 14.11 -1.39 8.97
N ASP A 80 15.16 -0.73 9.47
CA ASP A 80 15.41 0.70 9.28
C ASP A 80 15.85 1.09 7.86
N ARG A 81 16.14 0.10 7.01
CA ARG A 81 16.63 0.30 5.63
C ARG A 81 15.60 0.07 4.54
N THR A 82 14.38 -0.28 4.91
CA THR A 82 13.32 -0.59 3.94
C THR A 82 12.77 0.68 3.28
N LEU A 83 12.17 0.52 2.09
CA LEU A 83 11.42 1.58 1.42
C LEU A 83 10.36 2.17 2.36
N LEU A 84 9.64 1.31 3.08
CA LEU A 84 8.60 1.69 4.03
C LEU A 84 9.14 2.56 5.18
N GLU A 85 10.25 2.16 5.82
CA GLU A 85 10.79 2.95 6.93
C GLU A 85 11.28 4.32 6.46
N ARG A 86 11.96 4.37 5.31
CA ARG A 86 12.41 5.66 4.74
C ARG A 86 11.23 6.57 4.41
N ALA A 87 10.14 6.02 3.88
CA ALA A 87 8.91 6.77 3.64
C ALA A 87 8.30 7.27 4.96
N LYS A 88 8.23 6.43 5.99
CA LYS A 88 7.77 6.80 7.34
C LYS A 88 8.58 7.97 7.91
N GLN A 89 9.91 7.90 7.90
CA GLN A 89 10.75 8.98 8.43
C GLN A 89 10.53 10.30 7.68
N ARG A 90 10.51 10.26 6.35
CA ARG A 90 10.20 11.42 5.50
C ARG A 90 8.82 12.00 5.82
N HIS A 91 7.81 11.16 5.98
CA HIS A 91 6.45 11.60 6.30
C HIS A 91 6.43 12.29 7.65
N LEU A 92 6.96 11.66 8.70
CA LEU A 92 7.03 12.23 10.05
C LEU A 92 7.78 13.57 10.10
N GLU A 93 8.86 13.73 9.32
CA GLU A 93 9.56 15.01 9.19
C GLU A 93 8.68 16.10 8.56
N LEU A 94 7.95 15.76 7.49
CA LEU A 94 7.04 16.69 6.83
C LEU A 94 5.86 17.05 7.74
N GLU A 95 5.26 16.08 8.44
CA GLU A 95 4.21 16.32 9.44
C GLU A 95 4.68 17.30 10.51
N ARG A 96 5.90 17.12 11.04
CA ARG A 96 6.48 18.06 12.02
C ARG A 96 6.65 19.47 11.46
N SER A 97 6.88 19.59 10.15
CA SER A 97 7.13 20.88 9.50
C SER A 97 5.87 21.68 9.19
N ASP A 98 4.76 21.02 8.85
CA ASP A 98 3.54 21.69 8.36
C ASP A 98 2.24 21.27 9.07
N GLY A 99 2.30 20.30 9.97
CA GLY A 99 1.17 19.82 10.76
C GLY A 99 0.17 18.94 10.01
N ILE A 100 0.43 18.57 8.75
CA ILE A 100 -0.45 17.71 7.96
C ILE A 100 -0.07 16.25 8.21
N GLN A 101 -1.01 15.44 8.72
CA GLN A 101 -0.81 14.00 8.94
C GLN A 101 -0.59 13.24 7.62
N ARG A 102 0.44 12.40 7.59
CA ARG A 102 0.95 11.58 6.48
C ARG A 102 1.36 10.16 6.91
N HIS A 103 1.63 9.94 8.19
CA HIS A 103 1.92 8.65 8.80
C HIS A 103 0.72 8.19 9.62
N PHE A 104 0.33 6.94 9.39
CA PHE A 104 -0.78 6.29 10.08
C PHE A 104 -0.28 4.96 10.60
N GLU A 105 -0.40 4.75 11.91
CA GLU A 105 0.10 3.55 12.58
C GLU A 105 -0.98 3.00 13.50
N TYR A 106 -1.26 1.72 13.37
CA TYR A 106 -2.25 1.02 14.16
C TYR A 106 -1.66 -0.32 14.59
N ASP A 107 -1.70 -0.61 15.88
CA ASP A 107 -1.27 -1.89 16.43
C ASP A 107 -2.39 -2.94 16.35
N TRP A 108 -2.07 -4.17 16.78
CA TRP A 108 -3.03 -5.27 16.78
C TRP A 108 -4.23 -4.99 17.71
N GLN A 109 -4.05 -4.18 18.76
CA GLN A 109 -5.15 -3.84 19.67
C GLN A 109 -6.25 -3.06 18.95
N ALA A 110 -5.88 -2.17 18.02
CA ALA A 110 -6.85 -1.42 17.21
C ALA A 110 -7.79 -2.37 16.44
N VAL A 111 -7.25 -3.44 15.86
CA VAL A 111 -8.04 -4.47 15.15
C VAL A 111 -8.85 -5.32 16.14
N ALA A 112 -8.27 -5.69 17.28
CA ALA A 112 -8.92 -6.49 18.31
C ALA A 112 -10.18 -5.83 18.88
N CYS A 113 -10.24 -4.49 18.95
CA CYS A 113 -11.44 -3.74 19.35
C CYS A 113 -12.66 -4.04 18.46
N TYR A 114 -12.45 -4.33 17.17
CA TYR A 114 -13.52 -4.62 16.21
C TYR A 114 -13.71 -6.12 15.96
N ASN A 115 -12.67 -6.92 16.20
CA ASN A 115 -12.69 -8.36 16.03
C ASN A 115 -12.18 -9.09 17.28
N PRO A 116 -13.07 -9.42 18.23
CA PRO A 116 -12.68 -10.11 19.46
C PRO A 116 -12.07 -11.51 19.24
N ALA A 117 -12.39 -12.17 18.12
CA ALA A 117 -11.79 -13.47 17.80
C ALA A 117 -10.32 -13.32 17.39
N TYR A 118 -9.99 -12.29 16.61
CA TYR A 118 -8.61 -11.93 16.30
C TYR A 118 -7.82 -11.56 17.57
N GLY A 119 -8.42 -10.76 18.47
CA GLY A 119 -7.79 -10.38 19.74
C GLY A 119 -7.37 -11.61 20.57
N ARG A 120 -8.28 -12.56 20.78
CA ARG A 120 -7.97 -13.81 21.50
C ARG A 120 -6.85 -14.62 20.85
N TYR A 121 -6.81 -14.65 19.52
CA TYR A 121 -5.76 -15.36 18.79
C TYR A 121 -4.39 -14.72 19.04
N VAL A 122 -4.28 -13.39 18.90
CA VAL A 122 -3.01 -12.68 19.13
C VAL A 122 -2.55 -12.82 20.58
N GLU A 123 -3.45 -12.73 21.55
CA GLU A 123 -3.12 -12.93 22.97
C GLU A 123 -2.55 -14.32 23.23
N ALA A 124 -3.19 -15.37 22.72
CA ALA A 124 -2.69 -16.73 22.85
C ALA A 124 -1.32 -16.93 22.19
N GLU A 125 -1.10 -16.29 21.03
CA GLU A 125 0.20 -16.36 20.34
C GLU A 125 1.30 -15.62 21.10
N ARG A 126 0.96 -14.51 21.79
CA ARG A 126 1.90 -13.77 22.64
C ARG A 126 2.32 -14.55 23.89
N GLU A 127 1.46 -15.40 24.44
CA GLU A 127 1.81 -16.27 25.57
C GLU A 127 2.72 -17.44 25.14
N ARG A 128 2.70 -17.79 23.85
CA ARG A 128 3.47 -18.90 23.27
C ARG A 128 4.94 -18.54 22.97
N LEU A 129 5.20 -17.28 22.59
CA LEU A 129 6.50 -16.75 22.14
C LEU A 129 7.35 -16.25 23.31
#